data_AF-A0A8J7HPV5-F1
#
_entry.id   AF-A0A8J7HPV5-F1
#
_cell.length_a   1.000
_cell.length_b   1.000
_cell.length_c   1.000
_cell.angle_alpha   90.00
_cell.angle_beta   90.00
_cell.angle_gamma   90.00
#
_symmetry.space_group_name_H-M   'P 1'
#
loop_
_entity.id
_entity.type
_entity.pdbx_description
1 polymer ?
#
loop_
_entity_poly.entity_id
_entity_poly.type
_entity_poly.pdbx_seq_one_letter_code
_entity_poly.pdbx_strand_id
1 'polypeptide(L)'
;MRYLFEPEILHETAKKGIGLPNTQMLEVVRAELAAKYPDHISHEIKWIINNAGGCMYAVAVLHASLSEYLVFFGSSIGTSGHTGRHLVEIYDFVIDGELWYFQEENPLARDIRKAGDQYYLPKGKSEGLAIKDYAWVLEYGRGPIPLILPFGFADAFFSTLDFKSVLQTLWIYGTMVLKELINQFKISNFNLKIKPKNYKLNKS
;
A
#
# COMPACT_ATOMS: atom_id res chain seq x y z
N MET A 1 -17.97 3.52 -4.66
CA MET A 1 -17.08 4.24 -3.72
C MET A 1 -16.02 4.93 -4.56
N ARG A 2 -15.62 6.16 -4.20
CA ARG A 2 -14.51 6.86 -4.85
C ARG A 2 -13.26 6.59 -4.01
N TYR A 3 -12.22 6.08 -4.64
CA TYR A 3 -10.91 5.88 -4.02
C TYR A 3 -10.18 7.22 -3.88
N LEU A 4 -9.37 7.36 -2.83
CA LEU A 4 -8.57 8.56 -2.57
C LEU A 4 -7.41 8.68 -3.55
N PHE A 5 -6.76 7.55 -3.86
CA PHE A 5 -5.57 7.53 -4.70
C PHE A 5 -5.87 7.10 -6.13
N GLU A 6 -5.16 7.73 -7.06
CA GLU A 6 -5.17 7.40 -8.48
C GLU A 6 -3.83 6.72 -8.85
N PRO A 7 -3.84 5.46 -9.35
CA PRO A 7 -2.61 4.72 -9.64
C PRO A 7 -1.62 5.48 -10.53
N GLU A 8 -2.11 6.24 -11.50
CA GLU A 8 -1.29 7.04 -12.41
C GLU A 8 -0.54 8.15 -11.65
N ILE A 9 -1.21 8.82 -10.69
CA ILE A 9 -0.56 9.84 -9.85
C ILE A 9 0.47 9.20 -8.93
N LEU A 10 0.19 8.02 -8.39
CA LEU A 10 1.13 7.29 -7.55
C LEU A 10 2.38 6.87 -8.35
N HIS A 11 2.20 6.34 -9.56
CA HIS A 11 3.32 5.97 -10.44
C HIS A 11 4.22 7.15 -10.77
N GLU A 12 3.63 8.27 -11.19
CA GLU A 12 4.38 9.50 -11.47
C GLU A 12 5.09 10.06 -10.23
N THR A 13 4.52 9.84 -9.04
CA THR A 13 5.15 10.26 -7.79
C THR A 13 6.31 9.33 -7.40
N ALA A 14 6.15 8.02 -7.57
CA ALA A 14 7.19 7.03 -7.32
C ALA A 14 8.44 7.28 -8.18
N LYS A 15 8.26 7.68 -9.45
CA LYS A 15 9.36 8.02 -10.37
C LYS A 15 10.27 9.14 -9.85
N LYS A 16 9.77 10.04 -8.99
CA LYS A 16 10.58 11.13 -8.42
C LYS A 16 11.70 10.65 -7.49
N GLY A 17 11.60 9.44 -6.96
CA GLY A 17 12.64 8.85 -6.13
C GLY A 17 13.80 8.22 -6.92
N ILE A 18 13.60 7.91 -8.21
CA ILE A 18 14.53 7.11 -9.01
C ILE A 18 15.89 7.78 -9.11
N GLY A 19 16.95 7.02 -8.83
CA GLY A 19 18.34 7.47 -8.92
C GLY A 19 18.83 8.29 -7.72
N LEU A 20 17.99 8.53 -6.71
CA LEU A 20 18.40 9.17 -5.47
C LEU A 20 18.98 8.14 -4.47
N PRO A 21 19.85 8.54 -3.53
CA PRO A 21 20.33 7.66 -2.47
C PRO A 21 19.18 7.12 -1.59
N ASN A 22 19.30 5.89 -1.09
CA ASN A 22 18.22 5.11 -0.46
C ASN A 22 17.25 5.89 0.44
N THR A 23 17.74 6.61 1.45
CA THR A 23 16.87 7.35 2.37
C THR A 23 16.22 8.57 1.73
N GLN A 24 16.93 9.26 0.84
CA GLN A 24 16.41 10.43 0.12
C GLN A 24 15.36 10.02 -0.92
N MET A 25 15.58 8.89 -1.61
CA MET A 25 14.66 8.30 -2.57
C MET A 25 13.25 8.16 -1.98
N LEU A 26 13.11 7.50 -0.83
CA LEU A 26 11.81 7.25 -0.23
C LEU A 26 11.21 8.51 0.40
N GLU A 27 12.03 9.37 0.99
CA GLU A 27 11.57 10.59 1.63
C GLU A 27 11.03 11.61 0.63
N VAL A 28 11.65 11.74 -0.55
CA VAL A 28 11.12 12.59 -1.64
C VAL A 28 9.75 12.09 -2.09
N VAL A 29 9.60 10.79 -2.31
CA VAL A 29 8.31 10.19 -2.70
C VAL A 29 7.25 10.42 -1.62
N ARG A 30 7.59 10.21 -0.33
CA ARG A 30 6.68 10.47 0.80
C ARG A 30 6.26 11.93 0.87
N ALA A 31 7.21 12.87 0.77
CA ALA A 31 6.94 14.30 0.85
C ALA A 31 6.02 14.78 -0.29
N GLU A 32 6.25 14.29 -1.50
CA GLU A 32 5.43 14.56 -2.68
C GLU A 32 4.00 14.00 -2.54
N LEU A 33 3.86 12.79 -2.01
CA LEU A 33 2.55 12.23 -1.66
C LEU A 33 1.86 13.08 -0.60
N ALA A 34 2.56 13.49 0.46
CA ALA A 34 1.99 14.30 1.53
C ALA A 34 1.54 15.69 1.03
N ALA A 35 2.23 16.27 0.05
CA ALA A 35 1.83 17.51 -0.58
C ALA A 35 0.57 17.36 -1.43
N LYS A 36 0.43 16.24 -2.16
CA LYS A 36 -0.76 15.93 -2.99
C LYS A 36 -1.97 15.48 -2.18
N TYR A 37 -1.74 14.77 -1.09
CA TYR A 37 -2.76 14.16 -0.23
C TYR A 37 -2.56 14.60 1.23
N PRO A 38 -2.79 15.89 1.53
CA PRO A 38 -2.60 16.41 2.88
C PRO A 38 -3.45 15.65 3.89
N ASP A 39 -2.91 15.45 5.08
CA ASP A 39 -3.49 14.70 6.20
C ASP A 39 -3.69 13.18 6.01
N HIS A 40 -3.51 12.66 4.79
CA HIS A 40 -3.72 11.25 4.46
C HIS A 40 -2.44 10.41 4.41
N ILE A 41 -1.27 11.06 4.44
CA ILE A 41 0.04 10.41 4.39
C ILE A 41 0.76 10.55 5.73
N SER A 42 1.44 9.49 6.15
CA SER A 42 2.29 9.47 7.34
C SER A 42 3.36 10.57 7.28
N HIS A 43 3.60 11.22 8.42
CA HIS A 43 4.61 12.27 8.55
C HIS A 43 6.04 11.74 8.52
N GLU A 44 6.23 10.45 8.76
CA GLU A 44 7.54 9.80 8.84
C GLU A 44 7.48 8.39 8.26
N ILE A 45 8.66 7.88 7.86
CA ILE A 45 8.85 6.50 7.42
C ILE A 45 9.25 5.65 8.63
N LYS A 46 8.34 4.78 9.06
CA LYS A 46 8.56 3.83 10.17
C LYS A 46 8.59 2.42 9.63
N TRP A 47 9.74 1.76 9.77
CA TRP A 47 9.95 0.39 9.28
C TRP A 47 9.43 -0.66 10.24
N ILE A 48 8.82 -1.69 9.67
CA ILE A 48 8.41 -2.94 10.33
C ILE A 48 8.93 -4.09 9.46
N ILE A 49 9.40 -5.17 10.09
CA ILE A 49 9.67 -6.40 9.36
C ILE A 49 8.34 -7.10 9.11
N ASN A 50 8.12 -7.58 7.89
CA ASN A 50 6.93 -8.32 7.52
C ASN A 50 7.31 -9.67 6.90
N ASN A 51 6.62 -10.72 7.34
CA ASN A 51 6.73 -12.07 6.80
C ASN A 51 5.36 -12.52 6.30
N ALA A 52 5.24 -12.79 5.00
CA ALA A 52 4.01 -13.28 4.40
C ALA A 52 4.30 -14.01 3.08
N GLY A 53 3.62 -15.14 2.85
CA GLY A 53 3.74 -15.93 1.63
C GLY A 53 5.12 -16.55 1.42
N GLY A 54 5.91 -16.75 2.48
CA GLY A 54 7.31 -17.17 2.41
C GLY A 54 8.29 -16.02 2.15
N CYS A 55 7.80 -14.81 1.86
CA CYS A 55 8.63 -13.63 1.70
C CYS A 55 8.93 -12.97 3.05
N MET A 56 10.10 -12.35 3.16
CA MET A 56 10.51 -11.47 4.25
C MET A 56 10.96 -10.14 3.66
N TYR A 57 10.36 -9.04 4.08
CA TYR A 57 10.64 -7.70 3.58
C TYR A 57 10.38 -6.65 4.65
N ALA A 58 10.96 -5.47 4.47
CA ALA A 58 10.65 -4.30 5.28
C ALA A 58 9.43 -3.58 4.69
N VAL A 59 8.52 -3.13 5.55
CA VAL A 59 7.34 -2.35 5.18
C VAL A 59 7.32 -1.05 5.97
N ALA A 60 6.99 0.05 5.32
CA ALA A 60 6.63 1.31 5.96
C ALA A 60 5.24 1.74 5.49
N VAL A 61 4.29 1.80 6.43
CA VAL A 61 2.91 2.19 6.11
C VAL A 61 2.82 3.71 5.98
N LEU A 62 2.36 4.18 4.81
CA LEU A 62 2.16 5.60 4.53
C LEU A 62 0.69 6.00 4.70
N HIS A 63 -0.23 5.11 4.34
CA HIS A 63 -1.67 5.29 4.49
C HIS A 63 -2.34 3.96 4.81
N ALA A 64 -3.37 3.99 5.64
CA ALA A 64 -4.25 2.85 5.84
C ALA A 64 -5.68 3.29 6.15
N SER A 65 -6.64 2.70 5.46
CA SER A 65 -8.07 2.79 5.69
C SER A 65 -8.72 1.41 5.53
N LEU A 66 -10.04 1.32 5.71
CA LEU A 66 -10.77 0.06 5.49
C LEU A 66 -10.78 -0.37 4.01
N SER A 67 -10.54 0.56 3.09
CA SER A 67 -10.67 0.35 1.64
C SER A 67 -9.38 0.52 0.84
N GLU A 68 -8.36 1.15 1.41
CA GLU A 68 -7.11 1.50 0.73
C GLU A 68 -5.93 1.41 1.69
N TYR A 69 -4.76 0.99 1.20
CA TYR A 69 -3.48 1.19 1.86
C TYR A 69 -2.45 1.71 0.88
N LEU A 70 -1.43 2.39 1.41
CA LEU A 70 -0.24 2.78 0.66
C LEU A 70 0.97 2.48 1.54
N VAL A 71 1.93 1.71 1.02
CA VAL A 71 3.14 1.35 1.76
C VAL A 71 4.37 1.49 0.88
N PHE A 72 5.51 1.74 1.51
CA PHE A 72 6.77 1.30 0.92
C PHE A 72 7.02 -0.13 1.34
N PHE A 73 7.44 -0.99 0.42
CA PHE A 73 8.00 -2.28 0.75
C PHE A 73 9.28 -2.54 -0.04
N GLY A 74 10.11 -3.43 0.48
CA GLY A 74 11.33 -3.83 -0.19
C GLY A 74 12.20 -4.75 0.65
N SER A 75 13.24 -5.28 0.02
CA SER A 75 14.27 -6.06 0.68
C SER A 75 15.63 -5.58 0.20
N SER A 76 16.58 -5.48 1.13
CA SER A 76 17.98 -5.17 0.82
C SER A 76 18.85 -6.42 0.67
N ILE A 77 18.26 -7.61 0.81
CA ILE A 77 18.95 -8.91 0.77
C ILE A 77 18.18 -9.96 -0.06
N GLY A 78 17.20 -9.52 -0.84
CA GLY A 78 16.33 -10.38 -1.63
C GLY A 78 15.23 -11.06 -0.81
N THR A 79 14.26 -11.64 -1.50
CA THR A 79 13.19 -12.49 -0.97
C THR A 79 12.44 -13.18 -2.11
N SER A 80 11.71 -14.27 -1.85
CA SER A 80 10.84 -14.89 -2.85
C SER A 80 9.73 -15.71 -2.21
N GLY A 81 8.58 -15.76 -2.85
CA GLY A 81 7.41 -16.45 -2.32
C GLY A 81 6.14 -16.21 -3.12
N HIS A 82 5.02 -16.34 -2.45
CA HIS A 82 3.67 -16.27 -3.01
C HIS A 82 3.06 -14.89 -2.73
N THR A 83 2.45 -14.24 -3.73
CA THR A 83 1.84 -12.90 -3.54
C THR A 83 0.59 -12.91 -2.65
N GLY A 84 -0.04 -14.08 -2.51
CA GLY A 84 -1.36 -14.24 -1.90
C GLY A 84 -2.47 -14.11 -2.92
N ARG A 85 -3.67 -14.58 -2.54
CA ARG A 85 -4.88 -14.48 -3.37
C ARG A 85 -5.88 -13.57 -2.65
N HIS A 86 -5.87 -12.29 -3.02
CA HIS A 86 -6.58 -11.25 -2.28
C HIS A 86 -7.88 -10.83 -2.98
N LEU A 87 -8.86 -10.34 -2.22
CA LEU A 87 -10.04 -9.64 -2.76
C LEU A 87 -9.76 -8.15 -3.04
N VAL A 88 -8.49 -7.78 -3.02
CA VAL A 88 -7.95 -6.43 -3.17
C VAL A 88 -7.15 -6.38 -4.47
N GLU A 89 -7.27 -5.26 -5.18
CA GLU A 89 -6.37 -4.93 -6.30
C GLU A 89 -5.08 -4.36 -5.74
N ILE A 90 -3.93 -4.83 -6.22
CA ILE A 90 -2.62 -4.37 -5.78
C ILE A 90 -1.86 -3.79 -6.97
N TYR A 91 -1.23 -2.64 -6.75
CA TYR A 91 -0.39 -1.96 -7.72
C TYR A 91 0.99 -1.76 -7.13
N ASP A 92 2.02 -2.16 -7.85
CA ASP A 92 3.41 -1.95 -7.47
C ASP A 92 4.03 -0.89 -8.38
N PHE A 93 4.71 0.09 -7.81
CA PHE A 93 5.49 1.08 -8.54
C PHE A 93 6.95 0.95 -8.13
N VAL A 94 7.77 0.37 -9.01
CA VAL A 94 9.16 0.07 -8.69
C VAL A 94 9.96 1.37 -8.70
N ILE A 95 10.57 1.70 -7.56
CA ILE A 95 11.40 2.92 -7.42
C ILE A 95 12.86 2.56 -7.66
N ASP A 96 13.32 1.41 -7.16
CA ASP A 96 14.69 0.96 -7.34
C ASP A 96 14.77 -0.57 -7.32
N GLY A 97 15.78 -1.12 -7.99
CA GLY A 97 15.98 -2.56 -8.16
C GLY A 97 15.03 -3.22 -9.16
N GLU A 98 14.75 -4.51 -8.96
CA GLU A 98 13.93 -5.33 -9.85
C GLU A 98 13.02 -6.31 -9.07
N LEU A 99 11.77 -6.45 -9.54
CA LEU A 99 10.80 -7.46 -9.10
C LEU A 99 10.61 -8.49 -10.23
N TRP A 100 10.58 -9.76 -9.87
CA TRP A 100 10.35 -10.86 -10.79
C TRP A 100 9.05 -11.55 -10.43
N TYR A 101 8.20 -11.77 -11.44
CA TYR A 101 6.94 -12.48 -11.30
C TYR A 101 6.91 -13.70 -12.21
N PHE A 102 6.15 -14.71 -11.81
CA PHE A 102 5.61 -15.71 -12.74
C PHE A 102 4.14 -15.93 -12.42
N GLN A 103 3.34 -16.11 -13.48
CA GLN A 103 1.89 -16.26 -13.38
C GLN A 103 1.51 -17.74 -13.36
N GLU A 104 0.41 -18.09 -12.67
CA GLU A 104 -0.12 -19.46 -12.64
C GLU A 104 -0.43 -19.96 -14.06
N GLU A 105 -0.91 -19.08 -14.95
CA GLU A 105 -1.24 -19.40 -16.33
C GLU A 105 -0.01 -19.53 -17.25
N ASN A 106 1.14 -19.01 -16.83
CA ASN A 106 2.38 -19.07 -17.60
C ASN A 106 3.63 -19.19 -16.70
N PRO A 107 3.80 -20.31 -15.99
CA PRO A 107 4.87 -20.46 -15.00
C PRO A 107 6.26 -20.63 -15.64
N LEU A 108 6.34 -20.84 -16.96
CA LEU A 108 7.59 -21.00 -17.69
C LEU A 108 8.24 -19.67 -18.09
N ALA A 109 7.49 -18.56 -18.02
CA ALA A 109 7.97 -17.22 -18.33
C ALA A 109 8.13 -16.40 -17.05
N ARG A 110 9.18 -15.58 -17.03
CA ARG A 110 9.38 -14.55 -16.00
C ARG A 110 8.95 -13.20 -16.56
N ASP A 111 8.16 -12.48 -15.78
CA ASP A 111 7.89 -11.06 -16.00
C ASP A 111 8.78 -10.25 -15.05
N ILE A 112 9.59 -9.34 -15.60
CA ILE A 112 10.59 -8.59 -14.85
C ILE A 112 10.19 -7.11 -14.87
N ARG A 113 10.03 -6.52 -13.69
CA ARG A 113 9.71 -5.10 -13.50
C ARG A 113 10.91 -4.41 -12.87
N LYS A 114 11.43 -3.39 -13.54
CA LYS A 114 12.61 -2.62 -13.13
C LYS A 114 12.20 -1.25 -12.60
N ALA A 115 13.14 -0.51 -12.04
CA ALA A 115 12.93 0.89 -11.64
C ALA A 115 12.21 1.71 -12.73
N GLY A 116 11.09 2.33 -12.36
CA GLY A 116 10.21 3.08 -13.27
C GLY A 116 9.04 2.28 -13.85
N ASP A 117 9.06 0.95 -13.77
CA ASP A 117 7.93 0.11 -14.17
C ASP A 117 6.82 0.12 -13.12
N GLN A 118 5.63 -0.28 -13.56
CA GLN A 118 4.50 -0.58 -12.68
C GLN A 118 4.03 -2.02 -12.89
N TYR A 119 3.42 -2.59 -11.86
CA TYR A 119 2.76 -3.88 -11.88
C TYR A 119 1.33 -3.76 -11.36
N TYR A 120 0.45 -4.64 -11.84
CA TYR A 120 -0.94 -4.72 -11.39
C TYR A 120 -1.34 -6.17 -11.16
N LEU A 121 -1.70 -6.49 -9.93
CA LEU A 121 -2.24 -7.79 -9.53
C LEU A 121 -3.76 -7.68 -9.34
N PRO A 122 -4.57 -8.32 -10.21
CA PRO A 122 -6.03 -8.31 -10.10
C PRO A 122 -6.55 -9.07 -8.88
N LYS A 123 -7.78 -8.76 -8.46
CA LYS A 123 -8.50 -9.51 -7.42
C LYS A 123 -8.58 -10.99 -7.77
N GLY A 124 -8.35 -11.85 -6.79
CA GLY A 124 -8.50 -13.30 -6.90
C GLY A 124 -7.39 -13.98 -7.71
N LYS A 125 -6.39 -13.23 -8.19
CA LYS A 125 -5.17 -13.78 -8.79
C LYS A 125 -4.07 -13.90 -7.76
N SER A 126 -3.13 -14.79 -8.04
CA SER A 126 -1.96 -15.07 -7.22
C SER A 126 -0.82 -15.48 -8.12
N GLU A 127 0.39 -15.10 -7.74
CA GLU A 127 1.59 -15.26 -8.56
C GLU A 127 2.78 -15.59 -7.67
N GLY A 128 3.87 -16.06 -8.29
CA GLY A 128 5.17 -16.07 -7.64
C GLY A 128 5.80 -14.68 -7.72
N LEU A 129 6.39 -14.22 -6.63
CA LEU A 129 7.15 -12.98 -6.54
C LEU A 129 8.57 -13.28 -6.08
N ALA A 130 9.55 -12.58 -6.64
CA ALA A 130 10.90 -12.55 -6.13
C ALA A 130 11.55 -11.16 -6.25
N ILE A 131 12.26 -10.76 -5.21
CA ILE A 131 13.32 -9.74 -5.23
C ILE A 131 14.63 -10.52 -5.19
N LYS A 132 15.44 -10.47 -6.25
CA LYS A 132 16.65 -11.31 -6.32
C LYS A 132 17.74 -10.87 -5.33
N ASP A 133 17.94 -9.57 -5.17
CA ASP A 133 19.03 -8.99 -4.38
C ASP A 133 18.55 -7.75 -3.62
N TYR A 134 18.03 -6.77 -4.35
CA TYR A 134 17.60 -5.51 -3.78
C TYR A 134 16.46 -4.91 -4.60
N ALA A 135 15.41 -4.43 -3.92
CA ALA A 135 14.38 -3.60 -4.53
C ALA A 135 13.60 -2.79 -3.49
N TRP A 136 13.10 -1.62 -3.92
CA TRP A 136 12.16 -0.80 -3.18
C TRP A 136 11.02 -0.32 -4.06
N VAL A 137 9.81 -0.37 -3.50
CA VAL A 137 8.56 -0.28 -4.23
C VAL A 137 7.58 0.57 -3.42
N LEU A 138 6.82 1.42 -4.10
CA LEU A 138 5.59 1.98 -3.56
C LEU A 138 4.45 1.03 -3.95
N GLU A 139 3.79 0.42 -2.97
CA GLU A 139 2.66 -0.49 -3.20
C GLU A 139 1.36 0.15 -2.74
N TYR A 140 0.35 0.07 -3.61
CA TYR A 140 -0.99 0.56 -3.38
C TYR A 140 -2.01 -0.58 -3.49
N GLY A 141 -2.78 -0.78 -2.42
CA GLY A 141 -3.88 -1.73 -2.43
C GLY A 141 -5.23 -1.04 -2.32
N ARG A 142 -6.23 -1.50 -3.08
CA ARG A 142 -7.63 -1.04 -3.00
C ARG A 142 -8.67 -2.16 -3.00
N GLY A 143 -9.60 -2.12 -2.05
CA GLY A 143 -10.56 -3.18 -1.77
C GLY A 143 -10.73 -3.39 -0.26
N PRO A 144 -11.33 -4.49 0.20
CA PRO A 144 -11.54 -4.74 1.63
C PRO A 144 -10.22 -5.10 2.35
N ILE A 145 -9.43 -4.09 2.72
CA ILE A 145 -8.06 -4.24 3.26
C ILE A 145 -7.96 -5.14 4.50
N PRO A 146 -8.90 -5.11 5.46
CA PRO A 146 -8.84 -6.03 6.60
C PRO A 146 -8.77 -7.51 6.23
N LEU A 147 -9.24 -7.89 5.03
CA LEU A 147 -9.22 -9.28 4.56
C LEU A 147 -7.81 -9.74 4.11
N ILE A 148 -6.85 -8.83 3.93
CA ILE A 148 -5.45 -9.19 3.65
C ILE A 148 -4.71 -9.61 4.92
N LEU A 149 -5.08 -9.05 6.08
CA LEU A 149 -4.36 -9.25 7.34
C LEU A 149 -4.11 -10.72 7.73
N PRO A 150 -5.06 -11.67 7.54
CA PRO A 150 -4.79 -13.08 7.81
C PRO A 150 -3.61 -13.63 7.01
N PHE A 151 -3.49 -13.27 5.73
CA PHE A 151 -2.35 -13.65 4.91
C PHE A 151 -1.08 -12.92 5.36
N GLY A 152 -1.19 -11.61 5.60
CA GLY A 152 -0.07 -10.76 6.03
C GLY A 152 0.57 -11.19 7.36
N PHE A 153 -0.16 -11.91 8.22
CA PHE A 153 0.35 -12.39 9.51
C PHE A 153 0.57 -13.91 9.57
N ALA A 154 0.19 -14.67 8.54
CA ALA A 154 0.26 -16.14 8.60
C ALA A 154 1.67 -16.64 8.94
N ASP A 155 2.71 -16.15 8.27
CA ASP A 155 4.07 -16.56 8.56
C ASP A 155 4.57 -16.02 9.90
N ALA A 156 4.10 -14.85 10.34
CA ALA A 156 4.42 -14.35 11.68
C ALA A 156 3.86 -15.27 12.78
N PHE A 157 2.66 -15.84 12.60
CA PHE A 157 2.04 -16.76 13.56
C PHE A 157 2.54 -18.19 13.47
N PHE A 158 2.84 -18.69 12.26
CA PHE A 158 3.09 -20.11 12.01
C PHE A 158 4.53 -20.42 11.58
N SER A 159 5.37 -19.41 11.37
CA SER A 159 6.79 -19.58 11.00
C SER A 159 7.72 -18.84 11.97
N THR A 160 7.71 -17.51 11.98
CA THR A 160 8.73 -16.72 12.71
C THR A 160 8.40 -16.51 14.18
N LEU A 161 7.12 -16.65 14.57
CA LEU A 161 6.62 -16.35 15.91
C LEU A 161 6.90 -14.90 16.35
N ASP A 162 7.03 -13.97 15.40
CA ASP A 162 7.32 -12.57 15.66
C ASP A 162 6.04 -11.77 16.02
N PHE A 163 5.53 -12.03 17.22
CA PHE A 163 4.36 -11.32 17.75
C PHE A 163 4.62 -9.83 17.96
N LYS A 164 5.89 -9.42 18.11
CA LYS A 164 6.25 -8.00 18.24
C LYS A 164 5.94 -7.26 16.95
N SER A 165 6.35 -7.80 15.81
CA SER A 165 6.04 -7.20 14.50
C SER A 165 4.53 -7.19 14.22
N VAL A 166 3.80 -8.24 14.59
CA VAL A 166 2.33 -8.26 14.49
C VAL A 166 1.69 -7.13 15.29
N LEU A 167 2.07 -6.95 16.55
CA LEU A 167 1.55 -5.88 17.40
C LEU A 167 1.90 -4.48 16.87
N GLN A 168 3.11 -4.29 16.35
CA GLN A 168 3.52 -3.04 15.71
C GLN A 168 2.67 -2.73 14.49
N THR A 169 2.46 -3.71 13.60
CA THR A 169 1.63 -3.56 12.41
C THR A 169 0.19 -3.24 12.78
N LEU A 170 -0.41 -3.97 13.73
CA LEU A 170 -1.77 -3.71 14.19
C LEU A 170 -1.93 -2.31 14.81
N TRP A 171 -0.94 -1.86 15.59
CA TRP A 171 -0.96 -0.51 16.17
C TRP A 171 -0.88 0.58 15.10
N ILE A 172 0.07 0.45 14.16
CA ILE A 172 0.24 1.44 13.07
C ILE A 172 -0.99 1.46 12.16
N TYR A 173 -1.45 0.30 11.70
CA TYR A 173 -2.63 0.18 10.87
C TYR A 173 -3.88 0.72 11.59
N GLY A 174 -4.13 0.29 12.83
CA GLY A 174 -5.31 0.69 13.60
C GLY A 174 -5.36 2.20 13.87
N THR A 175 -4.23 2.82 14.22
CA THR A 175 -4.15 4.27 14.45
C THR A 175 -4.40 5.07 13.17
N MET A 176 -3.88 4.64 12.03
CA MET A 176 -4.12 5.28 10.73
C MET A 176 -5.57 5.11 10.26
N VAL A 177 -6.13 3.91 10.36
CA VAL A 177 -7.55 3.65 10.03
C VAL A 177 -8.46 4.52 10.89
N LEU A 178 -8.20 4.63 12.20
CA LEU A 178 -8.98 5.48 13.08
C LEU A 178 -8.89 6.96 12.68
N LYS A 179 -7.69 7.44 12.34
CA LYS A 179 -7.49 8.80 11.83
C LYS A 179 -8.33 9.05 10.57
N GLU A 180 -8.32 8.12 9.62
CA GLU A 180 -9.08 8.22 8.38
C GLU A 180 -10.60 8.20 8.61
N LEU A 181 -11.09 7.35 9.50
CA LEU A 181 -12.50 7.34 9.88
C LEU A 181 -12.94 8.68 10.51
N ILE A 182 -12.10 9.27 11.37
CA ILE A 182 -12.36 10.59 11.96
C ILE A 182 -12.36 11.68 10.89
N ASN A 183 -11.42 11.66 9.95
CA ASN A 183 -11.33 12.62 8.85
C ASN A 183 -12.58 12.56 7.96
N GLN A 184 -13.00 11.36 7.57
CA GLN A 184 -14.24 11.14 6.80
C GLN A 184 -15.47 11.66 7.54
N PHE A 185 -15.56 11.42 8.85
CA PHE A 185 -16.65 11.91 9.68
C PHE A 185 -16.69 13.45 9.76
N LYS A 186 -15.53 14.11 9.88
CA LYS A 186 -15.44 15.59 9.87
C LYS A 186 -15.90 16.18 8.55
N ILE A 187 -15.43 15.63 7.43
CA ILE A 187 -15.80 16.08 6.08
C ILE A 187 -17.31 15.90 5.83
N SER A 188 -17.86 14.75 6.22
CA SER A 188 -19.30 14.47 6.12
C SER A 188 -20.14 15.49 6.90
N ASN A 189 -19.76 15.77 8.15
CA ASN A 189 -20.46 16.76 8.99
C ASN A 189 -20.34 18.20 8.46
N PHE A 190 -19.20 18.58 7.89
CA PHE A 190 -19.02 19.88 7.26
C PHE A 190 -19.93 20.03 6.02
N ASN A 191 -19.96 19.02 5.15
CA ASN A 191 -20.83 19.00 3.98
C ASN A 191 -22.33 19.00 4.35
N LEU A 192 -22.71 18.35 5.46
CA LEU A 192 -24.07 18.40 6.00
C LEU A 192 -24.48 19.80 6.45
N LYS A 193 -23.56 20.59 7.04
CA LYS A 193 -23.83 21.97 7.47
C LYS A 193 -23.99 22.95 6.31
N ILE A 194 -23.39 22.67 5.15
CA ILE A 194 -23.38 23.58 3.99
C ILE A 194 -24.56 23.30 3.03
N LYS A 195 -25.26 22.18 3.16
CA LYS A 195 -26.45 21.91 2.33
C LYS A 195 -27.52 22.99 2.60
N PRO A 196 -27.90 23.83 1.61
CA PRO A 196 -28.93 24.83 1.80
C PRO A 196 -30.26 24.13 2.12
N LYS A 197 -30.95 24.59 3.17
CA LYS A 197 -32.33 24.20 3.42
C LYS A 197 -33.19 24.73 2.28
N ASN A 198 -33.49 23.87 1.30
CA ASN A 198 -34.50 24.15 0.30
C ASN A 198 -35.87 24.25 0.99
N TYR A 199 -36.21 25.44 1.49
CA TYR A 199 -37.58 25.76 1.85
C TYR A 199 -38.41 25.80 0.57
N LYS A 200 -39.21 24.75 0.34
CA LYS A 200 -40.29 24.80 -0.65
C LYS A 200 -41.28 25.86 -0.19
N LEU A 201 -41.27 27.01 -0.86
CA LEU A 201 -42.37 27.97 -0.82
C LEU A 201 -43.57 27.28 -1.49
N ASN A 202 -44.50 26.77 -0.69
CA ASN A 202 -45.84 26.46 -1.16
C ASN A 202 -46.48 27.79 -1.59
N LYS A 203 -46.66 27.98 -2.90
CA LYS A 203 -47.57 28.98 -3.42
C LYS A 203 -48.97 28.36 -3.44
N SER A 204 -49.83 28.94 -2.62
CA SER A 204 -51.29 28.87 -2.66
C SER A 204 -51.84 29.33 -4.00
#